data_AF-R6YTU2-F1
#
_entry.id   AF-R6YTU2-F1
#
_cell.length_a   1.000
_cell.length_b   1.000
_cell.length_c   1.000
_cell.angle_alpha   90.00
_cell.angle_beta   90.00
_cell.angle_gamma   90.00
#
_symmetry.space_group_name_H-M   'P 1'
#
loop_
_entity.id
_entity.type
_entity.pdbx_description
1 polymer ?
#
loop_
_entity_poly.entity_id
_entity_poly.type
_entity_poly.pdbx_seq_one_letter_code
_entity_poly.pdbx_strand_id
1 'polypeptide(L)'
;MQLVCGTIRGFSEENRIFEIRDKNRVKFYYLSRSQYKRFKPYLNEGLVVHFTCKETRTNQSGFLVYEVVHFIKMLRHLPRKTIVYYDISTIKQGVKKIFSRDGYRLFLDLEFSMPPHGYVHGNGFVSEIIEYGLYLEDNEGNLITTEWGMIKPRHEIGINSRTIEFLKISENDLRYAPSPYKFYKKFKTLLTAYQPTIYVWGKNDISMLDSFYKENKFVKLAERKNFINLMQVIKNYYGIKTDIGLFNAYEFFNVKQPKEQDHNALNDAVATADIFKLFQKELNTDTIE
;
A
#
# COMPACT_ATOMS: atom_id res chain seq x y z
N MET A 1 -10.37 -19.97 -14.29
CA MET A 1 -9.27 -20.30 -13.34
C MET A 1 -9.65 -21.58 -12.61
N GLN A 2 -8.67 -22.43 -12.26
CA GLN A 2 -8.94 -23.68 -11.56
C GLN A 2 -8.62 -23.56 -10.07
N LEU A 3 -9.53 -23.99 -9.19
CA LEU A 3 -9.28 -24.18 -7.76
C LEU A 3 -8.60 -25.55 -7.52
N VAL A 4 -7.54 -25.55 -6.71
CA VAL A 4 -6.79 -26.74 -6.35
C VAL A 4 -6.58 -26.79 -4.84
N CYS A 5 -6.83 -27.96 -4.27
CA CYS A 5 -6.48 -28.30 -2.90
C CYS A 5 -5.63 -29.58 -2.92
N GLY A 6 -4.54 -29.60 -2.16
CA GLY A 6 -3.76 -30.81 -1.98
C GLY A 6 -2.52 -30.62 -1.12
N THR A 7 -1.84 -31.73 -0.85
CA THR A 7 -0.63 -31.76 -0.05
C THR A 7 0.60 -31.71 -0.95
N ILE A 8 1.53 -30.79 -0.65
CA ILE A 8 2.81 -30.71 -1.33
C ILE A 8 3.60 -31.99 -1.05
N ARG A 9 4.01 -32.66 -2.13
CA ARG A 9 4.90 -33.82 -2.08
C ARG A 9 6.37 -33.43 -2.21
N GLY A 10 6.66 -32.38 -2.97
CA GLY A 10 8.02 -31.92 -3.19
C GLY A 10 8.04 -30.48 -3.69
N PHE A 11 9.16 -29.80 -3.46
CA PHE A 11 9.36 -28.42 -3.90
C PHE A 11 10.79 -28.21 -4.43
N SER A 12 10.89 -27.76 -5.67
CA SER A 12 12.15 -27.33 -6.29
C SER A 12 12.28 -25.82 -6.14
N GLU A 13 13.20 -25.38 -5.29
CA GLU A 13 13.47 -23.96 -5.09
C GLU A 13 14.02 -23.27 -6.34
N GLU A 14 14.95 -23.95 -7.03
CA GLU A 14 15.59 -23.46 -8.25
C GLU A 14 14.56 -23.13 -9.33
N ASN A 15 13.64 -24.08 -9.57
CA ASN A 15 12.61 -23.93 -10.59
C ASN A 15 11.37 -23.20 -10.07
N ARG A 16 11.23 -23.01 -8.75
CA ARG A 16 10.03 -22.48 -8.07
C ARG A 16 8.78 -23.32 -8.38
N ILE A 17 8.94 -24.63 -8.47
CA ILE A 17 7.89 -25.59 -8.80
C ILE A 17 7.62 -26.47 -7.60
N PHE A 18 6.36 -26.58 -7.17
CA PHE A 18 5.92 -27.61 -6.23
C PHE A 18 5.06 -28.65 -6.94
N GLU A 19 5.04 -29.85 -6.39
CA GLU A 19 4.23 -30.95 -6.91
C GLU A 19 3.18 -31.40 -5.90
N ILE A 20 1.99 -31.71 -6.42
CA ILE A 20 0.88 -32.29 -5.67
C ILE A 20 0.50 -33.60 -6.36
N ARG A 21 0.27 -34.63 -5.55
CA ARG A 21 -0.27 -35.90 -6.02
C ARG A 21 -1.79 -35.82 -6.08
N ASP A 22 -2.34 -35.97 -7.27
CA ASP A 22 -3.78 -36.08 -7.52
C ASP A 22 -4.08 -37.49 -8.03
N LYS A 23 -4.67 -38.31 -7.16
CA LYS A 23 -4.91 -39.75 -7.40
C LYS A 23 -3.61 -40.45 -7.86
N ASN A 24 -3.56 -40.86 -9.13
CA ASN A 24 -2.42 -41.58 -9.72
C ASN A 24 -1.45 -40.70 -10.51
N ARG A 25 -1.64 -39.37 -10.54
CA ARG A 25 -0.78 -38.46 -11.32
C ARG A 25 -0.16 -37.40 -10.43
N VAL A 26 1.08 -37.06 -10.74
CA VAL A 26 1.77 -35.91 -10.14
C VAL A 26 1.54 -34.70 -11.03
N LYS A 27 1.04 -33.62 -10.45
CA LYS A 27 0.84 -32.34 -11.13
C LYS A 27 1.85 -31.32 -10.59
N PHE A 28 2.39 -30.52 -11.49
CA PHE A 28 3.40 -29.51 -11.18
C PHE A 28 2.80 -28.11 -11.25
N TYR A 29 3.18 -27.28 -10.29
CA TYR A 29 2.65 -25.93 -10.13
C TYR A 29 3.80 -24.94 -9.98
N TYR A 30 3.81 -23.90 -10.81
CA TYR A 30 4.86 -22.90 -10.86
C TYR A 30 4.50 -21.64 -10.10
N LEU A 31 5.46 -21.12 -9.33
CA LEU A 31 5.36 -19.87 -8.60
C LEU A 31 6.11 -18.75 -9.31
N SER A 32 5.43 -17.62 -9.49
CA SER A 32 6.11 -16.36 -9.83
C SER A 32 7.14 -15.99 -8.76
N ARG A 33 8.16 -15.21 -9.14
CA ARG A 33 9.23 -14.80 -8.21
C ARG A 33 8.71 -14.14 -6.93
N SER A 34 7.64 -13.35 -7.02
CA SER A 34 7.03 -12.67 -5.87
C SER A 34 6.33 -13.64 -4.92
N GLN A 35 5.55 -14.61 -5.45
CA GLN A 35 4.94 -15.67 -4.63
C GLN A 35 6.00 -16.53 -3.97
N TYR A 36 7.05 -16.91 -4.71
CA TYR A 36 8.18 -17.65 -4.14
C TYR A 36 8.80 -16.89 -2.97
N LYS A 37 9.18 -15.62 -3.14
CA LYS A 37 9.75 -14.82 -2.04
C LYS A 37 8.82 -14.74 -0.82
N ARG A 38 7.50 -14.63 -1.04
CA ARG A 38 6.51 -14.51 0.03
C ARG A 38 6.28 -15.81 0.80
N PHE A 39 6.22 -16.95 0.08
CA PHE A 39 5.75 -18.20 0.65
C PHE A 39 6.84 -19.26 0.81
N LYS A 40 8.06 -19.04 0.30
CA LYS A 40 9.23 -19.93 0.44
C LYS A 40 9.38 -20.50 1.85
N PRO A 41 9.30 -19.71 2.95
CA PRO A 41 9.49 -20.25 4.29
C PRO A 41 8.51 -21.37 4.68
N TYR A 42 7.36 -21.46 4.02
CA TYR A 42 6.31 -22.42 4.32
C TYR A 42 6.31 -23.63 3.36
N LEU A 43 6.83 -23.45 2.14
CA LEU A 43 6.74 -24.43 1.05
C LEU A 43 7.69 -25.61 1.27
N ASN A 44 7.19 -26.65 1.93
CA ASN A 44 7.87 -27.92 2.07
C ASN A 44 6.88 -29.09 2.07
N GLU A 45 7.41 -30.31 1.97
CA GLU A 45 6.62 -31.55 1.95
C GLU A 45 5.65 -31.64 3.15
N GLY A 46 4.45 -32.14 2.89
CA GLY A 46 3.39 -32.27 3.89
C GLY A 46 2.58 -30.99 4.14
N LEU A 47 2.90 -29.86 3.50
CA LEU A 47 2.07 -28.66 3.56
C LEU A 47 0.79 -28.85 2.73
N VAL A 48 -0.36 -28.63 3.33
CA VAL A 48 -1.65 -28.56 2.62
C VAL A 48 -1.83 -27.15 2.09
N VAL A 49 -2.10 -27.04 0.79
CA VAL A 49 -2.27 -25.77 0.09
C VAL A 49 -3.60 -25.73 -0.64
N HIS A 50 -4.28 -24.60 -0.51
CA HIS A 50 -5.49 -24.25 -1.25
C HIS A 50 -5.13 -23.03 -2.10
N PHE A 51 -5.32 -23.10 -3.41
CA PHE A 51 -4.91 -22.04 -4.33
C PHE A 51 -5.68 -22.12 -5.64
N THR A 52 -5.62 -21.05 -6.41
CA THR A 52 -6.05 -21.07 -7.81
C THR A 52 -4.87 -21.04 -8.75
N CYS A 53 -5.02 -21.67 -9.90
CA CYS A 53 -4.05 -21.65 -10.98
C CYS A 53 -4.72 -21.35 -12.34
N LYS A 54 -3.89 -21.03 -13.34
CA LYS A 54 -4.33 -20.99 -14.74
C LYS A 54 -4.85 -22.37 -15.14
N GLU A 55 -5.82 -22.39 -16.05
CA GLU A 55 -6.39 -23.65 -16.58
C GLU A 55 -5.47 -24.31 -17.61
N THR A 56 -4.68 -23.50 -18.31
CA THR A 56 -3.72 -23.96 -19.30
C THR A 56 -2.37 -24.23 -18.67
N ARG A 57 -1.68 -25.24 -19.20
CA ARG A 57 -0.31 -25.56 -18.80
C ARG A 57 0.69 -24.85 -19.70
N THR A 58 1.83 -24.48 -19.13
CA THR A 58 2.96 -23.89 -19.85
C THR A 58 4.22 -24.69 -19.55
N ASN A 59 5.20 -24.64 -20.46
CA ASN A 59 6.51 -25.21 -20.17
C ASN A 59 7.32 -24.24 -19.31
N GLN A 60 7.84 -24.71 -18.18
CA GLN A 60 8.80 -23.99 -17.35
C GLN A 60 9.91 -24.92 -16.89
N SER A 61 11.15 -24.55 -17.17
CA SER A 61 12.34 -25.36 -16.86
C SER A 61 12.23 -26.83 -17.31
N GLY A 62 11.57 -27.11 -18.45
CA GLY A 62 11.36 -28.47 -18.96
C GLY A 62 10.18 -29.21 -18.33
N PHE A 63 9.46 -28.60 -17.38
CA PHE A 63 8.26 -29.16 -16.77
C PHE A 63 6.98 -28.56 -17.35
N LEU A 64 5.97 -29.39 -17.57
CA LEU A 64 4.64 -28.94 -17.94
C LEU A 64 3.85 -28.58 -16.66
N VAL A 65 3.70 -27.29 -16.40
CA VAL A 65 3.20 -26.75 -15.12
C VAL A 65 1.91 -25.95 -15.28
N TYR A 66 1.12 -25.86 -14.22
CA TYR A 66 0.10 -24.82 -14.08
C TYR A 66 0.67 -23.63 -13.30
N GLU A 67 0.50 -22.41 -13.80
CA GLU A 67 0.93 -21.21 -13.08
C GLU A 67 -0.04 -20.88 -11.94
N VAL A 68 0.47 -20.76 -10.72
CA VAL A 68 -0.32 -20.36 -9.56
C VAL A 68 -0.68 -18.89 -9.65
N VAL A 69 -1.98 -18.59 -9.54
CA VAL A 69 -2.50 -17.22 -9.56
C VAL A 69 -2.49 -16.64 -8.15
N HIS A 70 -3.19 -17.27 -7.19
CA HIS A 70 -3.16 -16.86 -5.79
C HIS A 70 -3.34 -18.04 -4.83
N PHE A 71 -2.68 -17.97 -3.66
CA PHE A 71 -2.97 -18.87 -2.55
C PHE A 71 -4.19 -18.37 -1.77
N ILE A 72 -5.00 -19.30 -1.29
CA ILE A 72 -6.17 -19.07 -0.45
C ILE A 72 -5.82 -19.45 0.99
N LYS A 73 -5.23 -20.63 1.19
CA LYS A 73 -4.90 -21.16 2.51
C LYS A 73 -3.67 -22.06 2.46
N MET A 74 -2.83 -21.99 3.50
CA MET A 74 -1.69 -22.88 3.71
C MET A 74 -1.69 -23.36 5.14
N LEU A 75 -1.73 -24.67 5.34
CA LEU A 75 -1.81 -25.27 6.67
C LEU A 75 -1.03 -26.57 6.76
N ARG A 76 -0.69 -26.96 7.99
CA ARG A 76 -0.04 -28.23 8.30
C ARG A 76 -0.76 -28.91 9.43
N HIS A 77 -1.14 -30.16 9.21
CA HIS A 77 -1.65 -31.02 10.25
C HIS A 77 -0.47 -31.66 10.99
N LEU A 78 -0.38 -31.38 12.28
CA LEU A 78 0.48 -32.10 13.22
C LEU A 78 -0.40 -33.06 14.03
N PRO A 79 0.17 -34.10 14.69
CA PRO A 79 -0.62 -35.11 15.38
C PRO A 79 -1.63 -34.58 16.41
N ARG A 80 -1.40 -33.40 16.99
CA ARG A 80 -2.24 -32.80 18.05
C ARG A 80 -2.76 -31.40 17.74
N LYS A 81 -2.40 -30.81 16.60
CA LYS A 81 -2.83 -29.45 16.24
C LYS A 81 -2.68 -29.21 14.75
N THR A 82 -3.49 -28.28 14.22
CA THR A 82 -3.29 -27.75 12.88
C THR A 82 -2.64 -26.38 12.98
N ILE A 83 -1.53 -26.17 12.27
CA ILE A 83 -0.90 -24.85 12.14
C ILE A 83 -1.36 -24.23 10.82
N VAL A 84 -1.97 -23.05 10.89
CA VAL A 84 -2.34 -22.26 9.71
C VAL A 84 -1.26 -21.21 9.47
N TYR A 85 -0.53 -21.32 8.36
CA TYR A 85 0.53 -20.38 7.98
C TYR A 85 0.00 -19.18 7.20
N TYR A 86 -1.07 -19.40 6.43
CA TYR A 86 -1.69 -18.35 5.63
C TYR A 86 -3.18 -18.68 5.46
N ASP A 87 -4.03 -17.68 5.60
CA ASP A 87 -5.45 -17.77 5.29
C ASP A 87 -5.94 -16.40 4.83
N ILE A 88 -6.41 -16.33 3.58
CA ILE A 88 -6.92 -15.08 3.01
C ILE A 88 -8.16 -14.59 3.76
N SER A 89 -8.96 -15.49 4.36
CA SER A 89 -10.13 -15.10 5.16
C SER A 89 -9.73 -14.31 6.41
N THR A 90 -8.64 -14.70 7.08
CA THR A 90 -8.07 -13.95 8.21
C THR A 90 -7.62 -12.56 7.79
N ILE A 91 -7.03 -12.43 6.60
CA ILE A 91 -6.66 -11.12 6.04
C ILE A 91 -7.92 -10.28 5.81
N LYS A 92 -8.93 -10.83 5.13
CA LYS A 92 -10.19 -10.13 4.86
C LYS A 92 -10.88 -9.68 6.15
N GLN A 93 -10.96 -10.56 7.16
CA GLN A 93 -11.51 -10.23 8.48
C GLN A 93 -10.70 -9.14 9.18
N GLY A 94 -9.36 -9.21 9.11
CA GLY A 94 -8.48 -8.17 9.65
C GLY A 94 -8.69 -6.81 8.99
N VAL A 95 -8.84 -6.79 7.67
CA VAL A 95 -9.17 -5.57 6.91
C VAL A 95 -10.53 -5.00 7.32
N LYS A 96 -11.57 -5.84 7.39
CA LYS A 96 -12.89 -5.40 7.88
C LYS A 96 -12.83 -4.77 9.26
N LYS A 97 -12.10 -5.41 10.20
CA LYS A 97 -11.90 -4.88 11.55
C LYS A 97 -11.18 -3.53 11.58
N ILE A 98 -10.26 -3.28 10.64
CA ILE A 98 -9.59 -1.98 10.51
C ILE A 98 -10.58 -0.90 10.06
N PHE A 99 -11.45 -1.23 9.11
CA PHE A 99 -12.41 -0.28 8.50
C PHE A 99 -13.68 -0.08 9.31
N SER A 100 -13.96 -0.98 10.25
CA SER A 100 -15.06 -0.88 11.22
C SER A 100 -14.64 -0.23 12.54
N ARG A 101 -13.41 0.29 12.64
CA ARG A 101 -12.96 0.99 13.86
C ARG A 101 -13.63 2.35 13.94
N ASP A 102 -14.27 2.60 15.07
CA ASP A 102 -14.74 3.92 15.43
C ASP A 102 -13.54 4.84 15.70
N GLY A 103 -13.65 6.08 15.23
CA GLY A 103 -12.67 7.14 15.46
C GLY A 103 -12.51 8.05 14.25
N TYR A 104 -11.77 9.13 14.46
CA TYR A 104 -11.45 10.10 13.42
C TYR A 104 -10.47 9.51 12.40
N ARG A 105 -10.61 9.92 11.14
CA ARG A 105 -9.75 9.49 10.03
C ARG A 105 -9.08 10.70 9.40
N LEU A 106 -7.76 10.69 9.35
CA LEU A 106 -6.96 11.73 8.72
C LEU A 106 -6.29 11.18 7.48
N PHE A 107 -6.70 11.66 6.31
CA PHE A 107 -6.06 11.33 5.04
C PHE A 107 -4.98 12.37 4.78
N LEU A 108 -3.77 11.87 4.55
CA LEU A 108 -2.56 12.64 4.38
C LEU A 108 -1.95 12.32 3.03
N ASP A 109 -1.59 13.36 2.31
CA ASP A 109 -0.70 13.29 1.16
C ASP A 109 0.32 14.43 1.23
N LEU A 110 1.52 14.18 0.72
CA LEU A 110 2.65 15.08 0.79
C LEU A 110 3.37 15.12 -0.55
N GLU A 111 3.70 16.32 -1.01
CA GLU A 111 4.56 16.48 -2.18
C GLU A 111 5.98 16.85 -1.75
N PHE A 112 6.94 16.38 -2.54
CA PHE A 112 8.36 16.45 -2.21
C PHE A 112 9.17 17.20 -3.26
N SER A 113 10.24 17.86 -2.83
CA SER A 113 11.23 18.39 -3.75
C SER A 113 11.88 17.26 -4.55
N MET A 114 12.19 17.53 -5.81
CA MET A 114 12.86 16.60 -6.72
C MET A 114 14.27 17.04 -7.06
N PRO A 115 15.19 16.12 -7.39
CA PRO A 115 16.51 16.50 -7.86
C PRO A 115 16.43 17.18 -9.23
N PRO A 116 17.28 18.20 -9.49
CA PRO A 116 17.27 18.91 -10.76
C PRO A 116 17.54 17.99 -11.95
N HIS A 117 17.19 18.43 -13.16
CA HIS A 117 17.50 17.68 -14.37
C HIS A 117 19.02 17.44 -14.50
N GLY A 118 19.39 16.21 -14.88
CA GLY A 118 20.81 15.81 -15.00
C GLY A 118 21.52 15.52 -13.67
N TYR A 119 20.81 15.50 -12.54
CA TYR A 119 21.42 15.17 -11.25
C TYR A 119 22.01 13.75 -11.22
N VAL A 120 23.28 13.65 -10.80
CA VAL A 120 23.99 12.39 -10.60
C VAL A 120 23.87 11.96 -9.14
N HIS A 121 23.46 10.70 -8.91
CA HIS A 121 23.33 10.13 -7.57
C HIS A 121 24.66 10.25 -6.78
N GLY A 122 24.59 10.83 -5.58
CA GLY A 122 25.74 11.05 -4.70
C GLY A 122 26.08 12.52 -4.45
N ASN A 123 25.52 13.45 -5.24
CA ASN A 123 25.81 14.88 -5.15
C ASN A 123 24.95 15.65 -4.12
N GLY A 124 24.59 15.02 -3.01
CA GLY A 124 24.04 15.71 -1.83
C GLY A 124 22.57 16.20 -1.91
N PHE A 125 21.79 15.81 -2.91
CA PHE A 125 20.35 16.09 -2.93
C PHE A 125 19.62 15.34 -1.79
N VAL A 126 18.83 16.09 -1.03
CA VAL A 126 17.91 15.58 -0.01
C VAL A 126 16.51 16.02 -0.39
N SER A 127 15.60 15.06 -0.52
CA SER A 127 14.19 15.35 -0.79
C SER A 127 13.53 15.88 0.48
N GLU A 128 12.79 16.97 0.36
CA GLU A 128 12.11 17.65 1.47
C GLU A 128 10.62 17.76 1.17
N ILE A 129 9.78 17.72 2.20
CA ILE A 129 8.35 18.00 2.06
C ILE A 129 8.18 19.48 1.71
N ILE A 130 7.47 19.76 0.61
CA ILE A 130 7.23 21.12 0.11
C ILE A 130 5.75 21.48 0.00
N GLU A 131 4.85 20.50 0.07
CA GLU A 131 3.41 20.71 0.14
C GLU A 131 2.79 19.66 1.04
N TYR A 132 1.71 20.00 1.73
CA TYR A 132 0.90 19.05 2.47
C TYR A 132 -0.58 19.21 2.15
N GLY A 133 -1.28 18.07 2.11
CA GLY A 133 -2.72 17.98 2.04
C GLY A 133 -3.24 17.12 3.18
N LEU A 134 -4.22 17.65 3.91
CA LEU A 134 -4.85 16.98 5.03
C LEU A 134 -6.37 17.03 4.85
N TYR A 135 -7.01 15.87 4.95
CA TYR A 135 -8.46 15.74 4.99
C TYR A 135 -8.83 14.98 6.26
N LEU A 136 -9.53 15.63 7.18
CA LEU A 136 -9.96 15.04 8.44
C LEU A 136 -11.48 14.84 8.45
N GLU A 137 -11.92 13.64 8.76
CA GLU A 137 -13.34 13.31 8.96
C GLU A 137 -13.56 12.55 10.27
N ASP A 138 -14.82 12.55 10.72
CA ASP A 138 -15.27 11.73 11.84
C ASP A 138 -15.51 10.27 11.44
N ASN A 139 -16.00 9.47 12.40
CA ASN A 139 -16.30 8.06 12.22
C ASN A 139 -17.46 7.82 11.22
N GLU A 140 -18.41 8.74 11.13
CA GLU A 140 -19.54 8.69 10.19
C GLU A 140 -19.15 9.12 8.77
N GLY A 141 -17.96 9.71 8.61
CA GLY A 141 -17.44 10.19 7.33
C GLY A 141 -17.82 11.63 7.02
N ASN A 142 -18.27 12.39 8.02
CA ASN A 142 -18.51 13.82 7.89
C ASN A 142 -17.18 14.57 7.93
N LEU A 143 -16.99 15.48 6.98
CA LEU A 143 -15.82 16.33 6.92
C LEU A 143 -15.75 17.25 8.15
N ILE A 144 -14.62 17.24 8.84
CA ILE A 144 -14.32 18.16 9.95
C ILE A 144 -13.53 19.35 9.44
N THR A 145 -12.42 19.08 8.72
CA THR A 145 -11.59 20.13 8.14
C THR A 145 -10.72 19.59 7.03
N THR A 146 -10.41 20.46 6.08
CA THR A 146 -9.31 20.29 5.14
C THR A 146 -8.23 21.31 5.45
N GLU A 147 -6.97 20.91 5.36
CA GLU A 147 -5.83 21.80 5.54
C GLU A 147 -4.83 21.58 4.40
N TRP A 148 -4.33 22.68 3.84
CA TRP A 148 -3.40 22.68 2.73
C TRP A 148 -2.36 23.77 2.91
N GLY A 149 -1.15 23.52 2.43
CA GLY A 149 -0.21 24.60 2.22
C GLY A 149 1.19 24.16 1.82
N MET A 150 1.95 25.14 1.35
CA MET A 150 3.37 24.98 1.04
C MET A 150 4.23 24.92 2.30
N ILE A 151 5.37 24.24 2.19
CA ILE A 151 6.42 24.16 3.20
C ILE A 151 7.73 24.61 2.56
N LYS A 152 8.41 25.55 3.22
CA LYS A 152 9.69 26.05 2.72
C LYS A 152 10.77 24.97 2.80
N PRO A 153 11.37 24.57 1.66
CA PRO A 153 12.51 23.67 1.68
C PRO A 153 13.72 24.39 2.32
N ARG A 154 14.57 23.63 3.01
CA ARG A 154 15.79 24.15 3.64
C ARG A 154 16.94 24.21 2.65
N HIS A 155 16.98 23.30 1.68
CA HIS A 155 18.05 23.20 0.70
C HIS A 155 17.63 23.86 -0.62
N GLU A 156 18.43 24.82 -1.08
CA GLU A 156 18.16 25.53 -2.34
C GLU A 156 18.15 24.61 -3.55
N ILE A 157 18.88 23.48 -3.49
CA ILE A 157 18.91 22.49 -4.59
C ILE A 157 17.53 21.88 -4.89
N GLY A 158 16.62 21.88 -3.92
CA GLY A 158 15.22 21.46 -4.09
C GLY A 158 14.31 22.49 -4.75
N ILE A 159 14.77 23.75 -4.86
CA ILE A 159 14.08 24.83 -5.58
C ILE A 159 14.62 24.83 -7.01
N ASN A 160 14.02 24.03 -7.88
CA ASN A 160 14.45 23.87 -9.27
C ASN A 160 13.27 23.72 -10.22
N SER A 161 13.52 23.92 -11.52
CA SER A 161 12.50 23.88 -12.57
C SER A 161 11.72 22.58 -12.59
N ARG A 162 12.39 21.43 -12.39
CA ARG A 162 11.74 20.12 -12.37
C ARG A 162 10.66 20.03 -11.28
N THR A 163 10.95 20.52 -10.08
CA THR A 163 10.01 20.53 -8.96
C THR A 163 8.83 21.46 -9.25
N ILE A 164 9.12 22.66 -9.76
CA ILE A 164 8.13 23.69 -10.14
C ILE A 164 7.17 23.17 -11.23
N GLU A 165 7.71 22.58 -12.29
CA GLU A 165 6.95 22.06 -13.44
C GLU A 165 6.04 20.90 -13.04
N PHE A 166 6.52 20.00 -12.19
CA PHE A 166 5.77 18.82 -11.78
C PHE A 166 4.58 19.15 -10.88
N LEU A 167 4.79 20.04 -9.90
CA LEU A 167 3.73 20.48 -8.98
C LEU A 167 2.90 21.64 -9.53
N LYS A 168 3.27 22.17 -10.71
CA LYS A 168 2.61 23.33 -11.35
C LYS A 168 2.53 24.55 -10.42
N ILE A 169 3.58 24.76 -9.62
CA ILE A 169 3.74 25.89 -8.69
C ILE A 169 4.73 26.92 -9.26
N SER A 170 4.85 28.08 -8.64
CA SER A 170 5.89 29.07 -8.95
C SER A 170 7.12 28.93 -8.03
N GLU A 171 8.25 29.47 -8.46
CA GLU A 171 9.44 29.57 -7.61
C GLU A 171 9.18 30.41 -6.33
N ASN A 172 8.33 31.43 -6.45
CA ASN A 172 7.93 32.27 -5.32
C ASN A 172 7.16 31.46 -4.26
N ASP A 173 6.32 30.51 -4.69
CA ASP A 173 5.60 29.64 -3.76
C ASP A 173 6.56 28.85 -2.87
N LEU A 174 7.69 28.37 -3.42
CA LEU A 174 8.73 27.69 -2.64
C LEU A 174 9.57 28.64 -1.79
N ARG A 175 10.03 29.76 -2.35
CA ARG A 175 10.94 30.70 -1.67
C ARG A 175 10.27 31.40 -0.49
N TYR A 176 8.98 31.72 -0.63
CA TYR A 176 8.18 32.44 0.36
C TYR A 176 7.20 31.53 1.11
N ALA A 177 7.29 30.21 0.91
CA ALA A 177 6.51 29.26 1.68
C ALA A 177 6.69 29.47 3.20
N PRO A 178 5.67 29.14 4.00
CA PRO A 178 5.80 29.08 5.45
C PRO A 178 6.90 28.11 5.92
N SER A 179 7.45 28.38 7.10
CA SER A 179 8.46 27.50 7.69
C SER A 179 7.89 26.10 8.00
N PRO A 180 8.74 25.05 7.98
CA PRO A 180 8.39 23.70 8.43
C PRO A 180 7.65 23.64 9.77
N TYR A 181 7.96 24.55 10.70
CA TYR A 181 7.31 24.60 12.00
C TYR A 181 5.81 24.91 11.93
N LYS A 182 5.34 25.64 10.91
CA LYS A 182 3.90 25.96 10.74
C LYS A 182 3.10 24.69 10.44
N PHE A 183 3.59 23.85 9.52
CA PHE A 183 3.02 22.53 9.25
C PHE A 183 3.08 21.64 10.50
N TYR A 184 4.25 21.55 11.14
CA TYR A 184 4.42 20.75 12.36
C TYR A 184 3.39 21.11 13.45
N LYS A 185 3.18 22.40 13.71
CA LYS A 185 2.21 22.87 14.72
C LYS A 185 0.77 22.53 14.32
N LYS A 186 0.39 22.72 13.05
CA LYS A 186 -0.93 22.34 12.53
C LYS A 186 -1.17 20.85 12.68
N PHE A 187 -0.24 20.02 12.21
CA PHE A 187 -0.34 18.57 12.30
C PHE A 187 -0.43 18.11 13.75
N LYS A 188 0.42 18.64 14.65
CA LYS A 188 0.34 18.36 16.09
C LYS A 188 -1.02 18.71 16.69
N THR A 189 -1.59 19.84 16.30
CA THR A 189 -2.90 20.30 16.81
C THR A 189 -3.99 19.30 16.43
N LEU A 190 -4.03 18.88 15.16
CA LEU A 190 -5.01 17.89 14.69
C LEU A 190 -4.83 16.53 15.37
N LEU A 191 -3.57 16.05 15.47
CA LEU A 191 -3.29 14.77 16.13
C LEU A 191 -3.64 14.79 17.62
N THR A 192 -3.42 15.91 18.31
CA THR A 192 -3.75 16.03 19.74
C THR A 192 -5.25 16.11 19.96
N ALA A 193 -5.97 16.89 19.14
CA ALA A 193 -7.40 17.11 19.30
C ALA A 193 -8.24 15.88 18.93
N TYR A 194 -7.88 15.17 17.87
CA TYR A 194 -8.73 14.12 17.27
C TYR A 194 -8.15 12.71 17.39
N GLN A 195 -6.84 12.56 17.67
CA GLN A 195 -6.15 11.26 17.72
C GLN A 195 -6.52 10.33 16.55
N PRO A 196 -6.48 10.81 15.28
CA PRO A 196 -7.04 10.07 14.17
C PRO A 196 -6.17 8.88 13.78
N THR A 197 -6.79 7.90 13.12
CA THR A 197 -6.03 6.95 12.29
C THR A 197 -5.61 7.66 11.01
N ILE A 198 -4.32 7.60 10.68
CA ILE A 198 -3.75 8.34 9.55
C ILE A 198 -3.70 7.43 8.33
N TYR A 199 -4.41 7.77 7.28
CA TYR A 199 -4.43 7.07 6.01
C TYR A 199 -3.55 7.80 5.01
N VAL A 200 -2.71 7.04 4.32
CA VAL A 200 -1.86 7.51 3.22
C VAL A 200 -2.04 6.55 2.04
N TRP A 201 -1.87 7.04 0.81
CA TRP A 201 -1.92 6.15 -0.34
C TRP A 201 -0.69 5.22 -0.39
N GLY A 202 0.50 5.80 -0.21
CA GLY A 202 1.78 5.11 -0.34
C GLY A 202 2.55 4.99 0.97
N LYS A 203 3.71 4.31 0.94
CA LYS A 203 4.64 4.30 2.08
C LYS A 203 5.54 5.54 2.13
N ASN A 204 5.61 6.28 1.02
CA ASN A 204 6.55 7.37 0.82
C ASN A 204 6.29 8.51 1.81
N ASP A 205 5.03 8.89 2.01
CA ASP A 205 4.61 9.93 2.97
C ASP A 205 5.09 9.62 4.39
N ILE A 206 4.99 8.35 4.79
CA ILE A 206 5.42 7.91 6.13
C ILE A 206 6.94 8.05 6.27
N SER A 207 7.69 7.60 5.27
CA SER A 207 9.16 7.72 5.27
C SER A 207 9.62 9.17 5.18
N MET A 208 8.92 10.01 4.43
CA MET A 208 9.24 11.43 4.30
C MET A 208 8.90 12.21 5.57
N LEU A 209 7.83 11.88 6.29
CA LEU A 209 7.57 12.43 7.63
C LEU A 209 8.69 12.08 8.62
N ASP A 210 9.19 10.85 8.60
CA ASP A 210 10.32 10.45 9.45
C ASP A 210 11.58 11.29 9.16
N SER A 211 11.91 11.49 7.88
CA SER A 211 13.01 12.39 7.47
C SER A 211 12.75 13.83 7.89
N PHE A 212 11.53 14.34 7.69
CA PHE A 212 11.13 15.69 8.06
C PHE A 212 11.33 15.98 9.54
N TYR A 213 10.95 15.06 10.43
CA TYR A 213 11.18 15.22 11.87
C TYR A 213 12.67 15.27 12.20
N LYS A 214 13.46 14.36 11.59
CA LYS A 214 14.91 14.27 11.82
C LYS A 214 15.63 15.54 11.36
N GLU A 215 15.38 15.99 10.14
CA GLU A 215 16.04 17.15 9.52
C GLU A 215 15.70 18.46 10.23
N ASN A 216 14.45 18.60 10.68
CA ASN A 216 14.01 19.78 11.40
C ASN A 216 14.22 19.71 12.92
N LYS A 217 14.79 18.61 13.43
CA LYS A 217 14.99 18.35 14.87
C LYS A 217 13.69 18.45 15.67
N PHE A 218 12.59 18.00 15.07
CA PHE A 218 11.28 17.95 15.71
C PHE A 218 11.05 16.60 16.39
N VAL A 219 10.29 16.63 17.49
CA VAL A 219 9.82 15.40 18.15
C VAL A 219 8.76 14.76 17.25
N LYS A 220 8.91 13.46 16.98
CA LYS A 220 7.97 12.65 16.19
C LYS A 220 6.58 12.70 16.81
N LEU A 221 5.57 13.00 15.97
CA LEU A 221 4.18 13.20 16.44
C LEU A 221 3.29 11.95 16.35
N ALA A 222 3.66 10.98 15.51
CA ALA A 222 2.88 9.77 15.26
C ALA A 222 3.80 8.57 15.03
N GLU A 223 3.46 7.42 15.58
CA GLU A 223 4.20 6.17 15.41
C GLU A 223 3.72 5.39 14.19
N ARG A 224 4.51 4.41 13.72
CA ARG A 224 4.13 3.61 12.54
C ARG A 224 2.75 2.96 12.67
N LYS A 225 2.34 2.59 13.88
CA LYS A 225 1.03 1.99 14.19
C LYS A 225 -0.17 2.93 13.97
N ASN A 226 0.08 4.25 13.91
CA ASN A 226 -0.95 5.24 13.64
C ASN A 226 -1.27 5.35 12.13
N PHE A 227 -0.40 4.80 11.27
CA PHE A 227 -0.54 4.92 9.82
C PHE A 227 -1.10 3.65 9.19
N ILE A 228 -1.96 3.84 8.18
CA ILE A 228 -2.47 2.81 7.28
C ILE A 228 -2.11 3.19 5.86
N ASN A 229 -1.37 2.30 5.18
CA ASN A 229 -1.14 2.40 3.74
C ASN A 229 -2.33 1.76 3.02
N LEU A 230 -3.22 2.60 2.48
CA LEU A 230 -4.48 2.18 1.91
C LEU A 230 -4.28 1.31 0.66
N MET A 231 -3.35 1.67 -0.23
CA MET A 231 -3.01 0.88 -1.41
C MET A 231 -2.61 -0.55 -1.03
N GLN A 232 -1.76 -0.70 -0.01
CA GLN A 232 -1.28 -2.01 0.42
C GLN A 232 -2.39 -2.84 1.07
N VAL A 233 -3.33 -2.21 1.77
CA VAL A 233 -4.52 -2.88 2.30
C VAL A 233 -5.39 -3.42 1.17
N ILE A 234 -5.74 -2.58 0.19
CA ILE A 234 -6.55 -2.97 -0.97
C ILE A 234 -5.84 -4.09 -1.75
N LYS A 235 -4.55 -3.96 -2.02
CA LYS A 235 -3.75 -5.01 -2.67
C LYS A 235 -3.79 -6.34 -1.93
N ASN A 236 -3.68 -6.29 -0.60
CA ASN A 236 -3.73 -7.50 0.21
C ASN A 236 -5.12 -8.14 0.20
N TYR A 237 -6.18 -7.33 0.19
CA TYR A 237 -7.56 -7.79 0.14
C TYR A 237 -7.89 -8.53 -1.17
N TYR A 238 -7.53 -7.93 -2.30
CA TYR A 238 -7.80 -8.49 -3.64
C TYR A 238 -6.67 -9.39 -4.19
N GLY A 239 -5.57 -9.56 -3.46
CA GLY A 239 -4.42 -10.35 -3.91
C GLY A 239 -3.64 -9.74 -5.08
N ILE A 240 -3.70 -8.42 -5.25
CA ILE A 240 -3.07 -7.68 -6.35
C ILE A 240 -1.56 -7.55 -6.10
N LYS A 241 -0.76 -7.85 -7.13
CA LYS A 241 0.71 -7.82 -7.04
C LYS A 241 1.29 -6.43 -7.36
N THR A 242 0.77 -5.80 -8.40
CA THR A 242 1.24 -4.50 -8.89
C THR A 242 0.76 -3.37 -7.99
N ASP A 243 1.57 -2.31 -7.89
CA ASP A 243 1.11 -1.08 -7.27
C ASP A 243 0.01 -0.46 -8.13
N ILE A 244 -0.94 0.18 -7.46
CA ILE A 244 -2.10 0.82 -8.08
C ILE A 244 -1.88 2.31 -7.91
N GLY A 245 -1.84 3.07 -9.00
CA GLY A 245 -1.82 4.53 -8.92
C GLY A 245 -3.11 5.03 -8.26
N LEU A 246 -3.04 6.12 -7.49
CA LEU A 246 -4.18 6.65 -6.73
C LEU A 246 -5.41 6.83 -7.62
N PHE A 247 -5.26 7.59 -8.72
CA PHE A 247 -6.38 7.86 -9.63
C PHE A 247 -6.82 6.61 -10.41
N ASN A 248 -5.90 5.70 -10.75
CA ASN A 248 -6.24 4.42 -11.39
C ASN A 248 -7.06 3.51 -10.45
N ALA A 249 -7.03 3.74 -9.14
CA ALA A 249 -7.85 2.97 -8.21
C ALA A 249 -9.34 3.33 -8.29
N TYR A 250 -9.73 4.51 -8.79
CA TYR A 250 -11.15 4.80 -9.04
C TYR A 250 -11.74 3.81 -10.06
N GLU A 251 -11.01 3.55 -11.15
CA GLU A 251 -11.43 2.61 -12.19
C GLU A 251 -11.54 1.19 -11.64
N PHE A 252 -10.67 0.83 -10.69
CA PHE A 252 -10.74 -0.46 -10.00
C PHE A 252 -12.07 -0.66 -9.25
N PHE A 253 -12.70 0.43 -8.79
CA PHE A 253 -14.03 0.43 -8.17
C PHE A 253 -15.16 0.78 -9.15
N ASN A 254 -14.92 0.69 -10.46
CA ASN A 254 -15.87 1.05 -11.52
C ASN A 254 -16.38 2.50 -11.44
N VAL A 255 -15.58 3.40 -10.87
CA VAL A 255 -15.88 4.83 -10.78
C VAL A 255 -14.99 5.57 -11.77
N LYS A 256 -15.57 6.51 -12.52
CA LYS A 256 -14.78 7.38 -13.40
C LYS A 256 -13.90 8.30 -12.55
N GLN A 257 -12.65 8.47 -12.96
CA GLN A 257 -11.75 9.41 -12.32
C GLN A 257 -12.40 10.81 -12.30
N PRO A 258 -12.46 11.49 -11.13
CA PRO A 258 -13.17 12.75 -11.00
C PRO A 258 -12.51 13.88 -11.81
N LYS A 259 -11.19 13.82 -11.97
CA LYS A 259 -10.37 14.72 -12.78
C LYS A 259 -9.00 14.11 -13.07
N GLU A 260 -8.26 14.69 -14.00
CA GLU A 260 -6.85 14.38 -14.20
C GLU A 260 -6.03 14.77 -12.96
N GLN A 261 -4.99 13.98 -12.66
CA GLN A 261 -4.10 14.23 -11.52
C GLN A 261 -3.35 15.56 -11.74
N ASP A 262 -3.50 16.47 -10.80
CA ASP A 262 -2.86 17.79 -10.83
C ASP A 262 -1.66 17.91 -9.88
N HIS A 263 -1.29 16.82 -9.18
CA HIS A 263 -0.19 16.76 -8.20
C HIS A 263 -0.32 17.83 -7.11
N ASN A 264 -1.55 18.01 -6.63
CA ASN A 264 -1.85 18.84 -5.48
C ASN A 264 -2.15 17.93 -4.29
N ALA A 265 -1.42 18.13 -3.20
CA ALA A 265 -1.47 17.24 -2.05
C ALA A 265 -2.88 17.16 -1.42
N LEU A 266 -3.65 18.26 -1.43
CA LEU A 266 -5.01 18.21 -0.86
C LEU A 266 -5.96 17.38 -1.73
N ASN A 267 -5.85 17.50 -3.05
CA ASN A 267 -6.65 16.71 -3.97
C ASN A 267 -6.35 15.22 -3.82
N ASP A 268 -5.08 14.86 -3.64
CA ASP A 268 -4.66 13.46 -3.48
C ASP A 268 -5.07 12.91 -2.10
N ALA A 269 -5.07 13.75 -1.05
CA ALA A 269 -5.66 13.39 0.25
C ALA A 269 -7.18 13.16 0.17
N VAL A 270 -7.91 14.01 -0.55
CA VAL A 270 -9.35 13.86 -0.82
C VAL A 270 -9.61 12.58 -1.63
N ALA A 271 -8.82 12.33 -2.67
CA ALA A 271 -8.95 11.14 -3.49
C ALA A 271 -8.69 9.86 -2.70
N THR A 272 -7.72 9.88 -1.77
CA THR A 272 -7.48 8.78 -0.85
C THR A 272 -8.69 8.54 0.07
N ALA A 273 -9.35 9.60 0.55
CA ALA A 273 -10.58 9.49 1.34
C ALA A 273 -11.76 8.92 0.54
N ASP A 274 -11.92 9.34 -0.72
CA ASP A 274 -12.94 8.80 -1.62
C ASP A 274 -12.75 7.29 -1.86
N ILE A 275 -11.51 6.89 -2.18
CA ILE A 275 -11.18 5.47 -2.40
C ILE A 275 -11.38 4.66 -1.12
N PHE A 276 -11.07 5.22 0.05
CA PHE A 276 -11.39 4.59 1.33
C PHE A 276 -12.90 4.33 1.44
N LYS A 277 -13.75 5.31 1.13
CA LYS A 277 -15.22 5.18 1.19
C LYS A 277 -15.74 4.16 0.18
N LEU A 278 -15.20 4.14 -1.04
CA LEU A 278 -15.54 3.14 -2.06
C LEU A 278 -15.19 1.73 -1.58
N PHE A 279 -13.97 1.55 -1.06
CA PHE A 279 -13.54 0.26 -0.55
C PHE A 279 -14.33 -0.16 0.69
N GLN A 280 -14.69 0.77 1.58
CA GLN A 280 -15.52 0.48 2.75
C GLN A 280 -16.92 -0.02 2.34
N LYS A 281 -17.51 0.53 1.28
CA LYS A 281 -18.78 0.03 0.74
C LYS A 281 -18.65 -1.42 0.25
N GLU A 282 -17.60 -1.73 -0.52
CA GLU A 282 -17.31 -3.10 -0.97
C GLU A 282 -17.15 -4.08 0.19
N LEU A 283 -16.46 -3.67 1.27
CA LEU A 283 -16.28 -4.52 2.46
C LEU A 283 -17.60 -4.84 3.17
N ASN A 284 -18.57 -3.93 3.10
CA ASN A 284 -19.89 -4.09 3.70
C ASN A 284 -20.83 -4.94 2.83
N THR A 285 -20.66 -4.92 1.50
CA THR A 285 -21.42 -5.76 0.56
C THR A 285 -20.86 -7.17 0.42
N ASP A 286 -19.55 -7.35 0.63
CA ASP A 286 -18.89 -8.66 0.67
C ASP A 286 -19.32 -9.42 1.95
N THR A 287 -20.57 -9.85 2.08
CA THR A 287 -20.92 -10.91 3.03
C THR A 287 -20.14 -12.16 2.63
N ILE A 288 -19.24 -12.59 3.51
CA ILE A 288 -18.48 -13.82 3.34
C ILE A 288 -19.49 -14.97 3.41
N GLU A 289 -19.90 -15.51 2.26
CA GLU A 289 -20.37 -16.89 2.18
C GLU A 289 -19.21 -17.86 2.41
#